data_AF-A0A661NP04-F1
#
_entry.id   AF-A0A661NP04-F1
#
_cell.length_a   1.000
_cell.length_b   1.000
_cell.length_c   1.000
_cell.angle_alpha   90.00
_cell.angle_beta   90.00
_cell.angle_gamma   90.00
#
_symmetry.space_group_name_H-M   'P 1'
#
loop_
_entity.id
_entity.type
_entity.pdbx_description
1 polymer ?
#
loop_
_entity_poly.entity_id
_entity_poly.type
_entity_poly.pdbx_seq_one_letter_code
_entity_poly.pdbx_strand_id
1 'polypeptide(L)'
;MLRSLDDLRPGMELAGTVANITHFGAFVDVGLDIEGLVHLSELSERFVEHPAEVVRVGQPVKVRVLEIDRAAGRLALTMRPGERRRRPAPADAQARARRRLEELFKK
;
A
#
# COMPACT_ATOMS: atom_id res chain seq x y z
N MET A 1 17.71 -0.94 7.83
CA MET A 1 17.74 0.47 7.39
C MET A 1 17.83 0.45 5.87
N LEU A 2 16.75 0.84 5.19
CA LEU A 2 16.79 1.10 3.75
C LEU A 2 17.61 2.37 3.58
N ARG A 3 18.63 2.33 2.72
CA ARG A 3 19.56 3.46 2.55
C ARG A 3 19.43 4.14 1.19
N SER A 4 18.76 3.50 0.23
CA SER A 4 18.68 4.00 -1.15
C SER A 4 17.42 3.51 -1.87
N LEU A 5 17.03 4.25 -2.92
CA LEU A 5 15.95 3.92 -3.85
C LEU A 5 16.09 2.53 -4.50
N ASP A 6 17.32 2.02 -4.57
CA ASP A 6 17.63 0.71 -5.14
C ASP A 6 17.05 -0.47 -4.35
N ASP A 7 16.81 -0.30 -3.06
CA ASP A 7 16.23 -1.34 -2.21
C ASP A 7 14.70 -1.33 -2.24
N LEU A 8 14.10 -0.26 -2.75
CA LEU A 8 12.65 -0.15 -2.83
C LEU A 8 12.08 -1.04 -3.93
N ARG A 9 10.91 -1.61 -3.66
CA ARG A 9 10.13 -2.39 -4.61
C ARG A 9 8.68 -1.91 -4.59
N PRO A 10 8.01 -1.84 -5.75
CA PRO A 10 6.57 -1.63 -5.81
C PRO A 10 5.84 -2.66 -4.93
N GLY A 11 4.85 -2.20 -4.18
CA GLY A 11 4.07 -2.99 -3.23
C GLY A 11 4.66 -3.08 -1.83
N MET A 12 5.87 -2.57 -1.59
CA MET A 12 6.48 -2.58 -0.26
C MET A 12 5.83 -1.53 0.65
N GLU A 13 5.55 -1.92 1.90
CA GLU A 13 4.99 -1.00 2.90
C GLU A 13 6.12 -0.35 3.70
N LEU A 14 6.00 0.96 3.92
CA LEU A 14 6.95 1.80 4.63
C LEU A 14 6.20 2.60 5.71
N ALA A 15 6.91 2.89 6.79
CA ALA A 15 6.47 3.92 7.74
C ALA A 15 7.06 5.25 7.27
N GLY A 16 6.25 6.29 7.27
CA GLY A 16 6.69 7.63 6.94
C GLY A 16 5.99 8.67 7.80
N THR A 17 6.39 9.92 7.65
CA THR A 17 5.81 11.08 8.33
C THR A 17 5.43 12.11 7.29
N VAL A 18 4.24 12.68 7.41
CA VAL A 18 3.77 13.71 6.47
C VAL A 18 4.66 14.94 6.60
N ALA A 19 5.44 15.24 5.57
CA ALA A 19 6.33 16.40 5.53
C ALA A 19 5.56 17.66 5.10
N ASN A 20 4.68 17.53 4.10
CA ASN A 20 3.92 18.65 3.57
C ASN A 20 2.57 18.19 2.99
N ILE A 21 1.58 19.10 2.91
CA ILE A 21 0.27 18.83 2.33
C ILE A 21 0.01 19.87 1.24
N THR A 22 -0.46 19.42 0.07
CA THR A 22 -0.85 20.27 -1.06
C THR A 22 -2.29 19.99 -1.46
N HIS A 23 -2.86 20.83 -2.33
CA HIS A 23 -4.24 20.65 -2.82
C HIS A 23 -4.46 19.35 -3.59
N PHE A 24 -3.39 18.80 -4.19
CA PHE A 24 -3.45 17.58 -5.00
C PHE A 24 -2.97 16.32 -4.25
N GLY A 25 -2.48 16.45 -3.01
CA GLY A 25 -1.93 15.31 -2.27
C GLY A 25 -1.15 15.68 -1.01
N ALA A 26 -0.31 14.75 -0.55
CA ALA A 26 0.57 14.95 0.58
C ALA A 26 1.96 14.35 0.30
N PHE A 27 3.00 15.05 0.72
CA PHE A 27 4.37 14.57 0.71
C PHE A 27 4.67 13.86 2.02
N VAL A 28 5.19 12.65 1.94
CA VAL A 28 5.53 11.79 3.06
C VAL A 28 7.02 11.50 3.01
N ASP A 29 7.72 11.88 4.07
CA ASP A 29 9.10 11.49 4.30
C ASP A 29 9.11 10.05 4.85
N VAL A 30 9.77 9.15 4.12
CA VAL A 30 9.92 7.73 4.47
C VAL A 30 11.32 7.40 5.00
N GLY A 31 12.11 8.42 5.35
CA GLY A 31 13.48 8.27 5.83
C GLY A 31 14.48 7.96 4.72
N LEU A 32 14.20 8.43 3.51
CA LEU A 32 15.09 8.38 2.34
C LEU A 32 15.47 9.80 1.94
N ASP A 33 16.49 9.95 1.09
CA ASP A 33 16.89 11.26 0.54
C ASP A 33 15.82 11.91 -0.36
N ILE A 34 14.71 11.21 -0.63
CA ILE A 34 13.59 11.73 -1.41
C ILE A 34 12.27 11.59 -0.66
N GLU A 35 11.37 12.53 -0.91
CA GLU A 35 10.00 12.51 -0.42
C GLU A 35 9.10 11.72 -1.38
N GLY A 36 8.16 10.97 -0.83
CA GLY A 36 7.14 10.30 -1.62
C GLY A 36 5.85 11.12 -1.68
N LEU A 37 5.22 11.17 -2.85
CA LEU A 37 3.94 11.83 -3.05
C LEU A 37 2.79 10.83 -2.93
N VAL A 38 1.84 11.13 -2.05
CA VAL A 38 0.54 10.47 -1.99
C VAL A 38 -0.48 11.38 -2.67
N HIS A 39 -1.09 10.91 -3.76
CA HIS A 39 -2.14 11.66 -4.44
C HIS A 39 -3.41 11.74 -3.59
N LEU A 40 -4.25 12.78 -3.75
CA LEU A 40 -5.50 12.94 -2.99
C LEU A 40 -6.39 11.69 -3.07
N SER A 41 -6.51 11.09 -4.26
CA SER A 41 -7.27 9.85 -4.51
C SER A 41 -6.69 8.61 -3.81
N GLU A 42 -5.43 8.69 -3.38
CA GLU A 42 -4.70 7.61 -2.71
C GLU A 42 -4.55 7.86 -1.20
N LEU A 43 -5.06 8.98 -0.68
CA LEU A 43 -5.12 9.26 0.76
C LEU A 43 -6.25 8.48 1.45
N SER A 44 -7.38 8.28 0.78
CA SER A 44 -8.55 7.62 1.35
C SER A 44 -9.38 6.94 0.26
N GLU A 45 -10.14 5.90 0.64
CA GLU A 45 -11.14 5.28 -0.24
C GLU A 45 -12.44 6.09 -0.31
N ARG A 46 -12.64 7.01 0.64
CA ARG A 46 -13.79 7.90 0.67
C ARG A 46 -13.45 9.17 -0.11
N PHE A 47 -14.49 9.81 -0.67
CA PHE A 47 -14.34 11.15 -1.23
C PHE A 47 -13.94 12.12 -0.12
N VAL A 48 -12.88 12.88 -0.37
CA VAL A 48 -12.29 13.84 0.56
C VAL A 48 -12.09 15.13 -0.24
N GLU A 49 -12.71 16.22 0.19
CA GLU A 49 -12.53 17.53 -0.45
C GLU A 49 -11.17 18.15 -0.08
N HIS A 50 -10.74 18.01 1.17
CA HIS A 50 -9.46 18.55 1.62
C HIS A 50 -8.55 17.49 2.26
N PRO A 51 -7.30 17.32 1.75
CA PRO A 51 -6.36 16.34 2.29
C PRO A 51 -6.01 16.57 3.77
N ALA A 52 -6.12 17.82 4.25
CA ALA A 52 -5.93 18.20 5.65
C ALA A 52 -6.96 17.55 6.61
N GLU A 53 -8.07 17.02 6.11
CA GLU A 53 -9.05 16.28 6.89
C GLU A 53 -8.61 14.84 7.18
N VAL A 54 -7.73 14.29 6.34
CA VAL A 54 -7.26 12.90 6.42
C VAL A 54 -5.89 12.82 7.07
N VAL A 55 -5.01 13.77 6.74
CA VAL A 55 -3.62 13.79 7.19
C VAL A 55 -3.21 15.15 7.70
N ARG A 56 -2.23 15.18 8.61
CA ARG A 56 -1.62 16.39 9.16
C ARG A 56 -0.11 16.36 8.99
N VAL A 57 0.51 17.51 8.77
CA VAL A 57 1.97 17.64 8.77
C VAL A 57 2.53 17.17 10.12
N GLY A 58 3.58 16.36 10.09
CA GLY A 58 4.19 15.70 11.26
C GLY A 58 3.47 14.43 11.71
N GLN A 59 2.37 14.02 11.07
CA GLN A 59 1.66 12.79 11.43
C GLN A 59 2.42 11.56 10.92
N PRO A 60 2.68 10.54 11.78
CA PRO A 60 3.20 9.26 11.34
C PRO A 60 2.11 8.50 10.58
N VAL A 61 2.44 8.06 9.37
CA VAL A 61 1.54 7.36 8.45
C VAL A 61 2.20 6.10 7.90
N LYS A 62 1.38 5.10 7.56
CA LYS A 62 1.85 3.91 6.84
C LYS A 62 1.51 4.07 5.37
N VAL A 63 2.51 3.93 4.51
CA VAL A 63 2.40 4.12 3.07
C VAL A 63 2.91 2.90 2.34
N ARG A 64 2.46 2.71 1.11
CA ARG A 64 2.93 1.63 0.24
C ARG A 64 3.46 2.22 -1.06
N VAL A 65 4.58 1.69 -1.54
CA VAL A 65 5.18 2.09 -2.81
C VAL A 65 4.29 1.62 -3.95
N LEU A 66 3.80 2.54 -4.78
CA LEU A 66 3.11 2.24 -6.04
C LEU A 66 4.11 2.18 -7.18
N GLU A 67 4.89 3.24 -7.33
CA GLU A 67 5.83 3.42 -8.43
C GLU A 67 7.08 4.16 -7.95
N ILE A 68 8.20 3.89 -8.63
CA ILE A 68 9.52 4.43 -8.31
C ILE A 68 10.06 5.06 -9.59
N ASP A 69 10.10 6.40 -9.64
CA ASP A 69 10.74 7.12 -10.72
C ASP A 69 12.15 7.54 -10.31
N ARG A 70 13.13 6.75 -10.75
CA ARG A 70 14.56 6.97 -10.47
C ARG A 70 15.15 8.12 -11.26
N ALA A 71 14.57 8.46 -12.42
CA ALA A 71 15.08 9.52 -13.28
C ALA A 71 14.70 10.90 -12.72
N ALA A 72 13.46 11.03 -12.24
CA ALA A 72 12.97 12.26 -11.62
C ALA A 72 13.22 12.33 -10.10
N GLY A 73 13.65 11.23 -9.47
CA GLY A 73 13.82 11.15 -8.02
C GLY A 73 12.50 11.24 -7.26
N ARG A 74 11.43 10.63 -7.79
CA ARG A 74 10.08 10.72 -7.24
C ARG A 74 9.57 9.33 -6.84
N LEU A 75 8.87 9.28 -5.72
CA LEU A 75 8.21 8.07 -5.24
C LEU A 75 6.70 8.28 -5.26
N ALA A 76 5.96 7.44 -5.98
CA ALA A 76 4.50 7.44 -5.89
C ALA A 76 4.08 6.50 -4.76
N LEU A 77 3.33 7.04 -3.80
CA LEU A 77 2.90 6.34 -2.59
C LEU A 77 1.38 6.28 -2.51
N THR A 78 0.89 5.28 -1.78
CA THR A 78 -0.53 5.18 -1.40
C THR A 78 -0.69 4.93 0.08
N MET A 79 -1.69 5.55 0.69
CA MET A 79 -2.16 5.24 2.04
C MET A 79 -3.32 4.24 2.03
N ARG A 80 -3.85 3.91 0.85
CA ARG A 80 -4.93 2.94 0.73
C ARG A 80 -4.43 1.56 1.13
N PRO A 81 -5.28 0.76 1.80
CA PRO A 81 -4.99 -0.63 2.03
C PRO A 81 -4.81 -1.29 0.68
N GLY A 82 -3.57 -1.64 0.38
CA GLY A 82 -3.27 -2.45 -0.78
C GLY A 82 -4.07 -3.71 -0.70
N GLU A 83 -4.78 -4.04 -1.79
CA GLU A 83 -5.46 -5.32 -1.94
C GLU A 83 -4.54 -6.36 -1.34
N ARG A 84 -4.94 -6.89 -0.15
CA ARG A 84 -4.21 -7.97 0.48
C ARG A 84 -4.00 -8.90 -0.69
N ARG A 85 -2.75 -9.25 -1.03
CA ARG A 85 -2.53 -10.48 -1.79
C ARG A 85 -3.41 -11.45 -1.02
N ARG A 86 -4.57 -11.76 -1.60
CA ARG A 86 -5.45 -12.80 -1.15
C ARG A 86 -4.43 -13.91 -1.21
N ARG A 87 -3.87 -14.31 -0.05
CA ARG A 87 -3.10 -15.55 0.03
C ARG A 87 -3.94 -16.46 -0.83
N PRO A 88 -3.46 -16.96 -1.98
CA PRO A 88 -4.33 -17.68 -2.90
C PRO A 88 -5.08 -18.63 -1.99
N ALA A 89 -6.41 -18.44 -1.89
CA ALA A 89 -7.21 -19.22 -0.96
C ALA A 89 -6.78 -20.65 -1.24
N PRO A 90 -6.26 -21.40 -0.25
CA PRO A 90 -5.52 -22.62 -0.52
C PRO A 90 -6.33 -23.42 -1.55
N ALA A 91 -5.74 -23.63 -2.73
CA ALA A 91 -6.43 -24.17 -3.91
C ALA A 91 -7.07 -25.55 -3.63
N ASP A 92 -6.73 -26.14 -2.48
CA ASP A 92 -7.15 -27.46 -2.03
C ASP A 92 -8.31 -27.48 -1.02
N ALA A 93 -9.02 -26.37 -0.78
CA ALA A 93 -10.23 -26.42 0.05
C ALA A 93 -11.37 -27.21 -0.65
N GLN A 94 -11.50 -27.08 -1.97
CA GLN A 94 -12.53 -27.78 -2.75
C GLN A 94 -12.13 -29.23 -3.08
N ALA A 95 -10.83 -29.51 -3.23
CA ALA A 95 -10.32 -30.86 -3.51
C ALA A 95 -10.54 -31.83 -2.32
N ARG A 96 -10.44 -31.34 -1.08
CA ARG A 96 -10.70 -32.15 0.13
C ARG A 96 -12.20 -32.41 0.36
N ALA A 97 -13.07 -31.46 0.00
CA ALA A 97 -14.52 -31.63 0.16
C ALA A 97 -15.09 -32.67 -0.82
N ARG A 98 -14.59 -32.69 -2.08
CA ARG A 98 -15.02 -33.68 -3.08
C ARG A 98 -14.61 -35.11 -2.74
N ARG A 99 -13.36 -35.32 -2.29
CA ARG A 99 -12.90 -36.65 -1.86
C ARG A 99 -13.70 -37.21 -0.67
N ARG A 100 -14.13 -36.36 0.26
CA ARG A 100 -14.87 -36.81 1.45
C ARG A 100 -16.33 -37.14 1.17
N LEU A 101 -16.97 -36.49 0.20
CA LEU A 101 -18.33 -36.85 -0.22
C LEU A 101 -18.33 -38.21 -0.95
N GLU A 102 -17.39 -38.46 -1.85
CA GLU A 102 -17.34 -39.71 -2.61
C GLU A 102 -17.11 -40.95 -1.73
N GLU A 103 -16.43 -40.82 -0.58
CA GLU A 103 -16.27 -41.91 0.40
C GLU A 103 -17.52 -42.14 1.28
N LEU A 104 -18.35 -41.11 1.47
CA LEU A 104 -19.59 -41.19 2.26
C LEU A 104 -20.74 -41.82 1.47
N PHE A 105 -20.75 -41.71 0.15
CA PHE A 105 -21.79 -42.27 -0.73
C PHE A 105 -21.48 -43.68 -1.28
N LYS A 106 -20.33 -44.27 -0.90
CA LYS A 106 -19.91 -45.62 -1.35
C LYS A 106 -20.06 -46.71 -0.28
N LYS A 107 -20.94 -46.49 0.69
CA LYS A 107 -21.34 -47.44 1.74
C LYS A 107 -22.85 -47.62 1.71
#